data_AF-A0A3D0NUQ9-F1
#
_entry.id   AF-A0A3D0NUQ9-F1
#
_cell.length_a   1.000
_cell.length_b   1.000
_cell.length_c   1.000
_cell.angle_alpha   90.00
_cell.angle_beta   90.00
_cell.angle_gamma   90.00
#
_symmetry.space_group_name_H-M   'P 1'
#
loop_
_entity.id
_entity.type
_entity.pdbx_description
1 polymer ?
#
loop_
_entity_poly.entity_id
_entity_poly.type
_entity_poly.pdbx_seq_one_letter_code
_entity_poly.pdbx_strand_id
1 'polypeptide(L)'
;AEDIEGEALTTLILNKLRGTFVCVGVKAPGFGDRRKEMLRDIAVLTGGEVISSEIGLELKDTTVMQLGRARQVKVDKENTIIVDGAGDADAIKGRVAQIRAQIEVSTSD
;
A
#
# COMPACT_ATOMS: atom_id res chain seq x y z
N ALA A 1 -4.18 -1.46 4.68
CA ALA A 1 -5.48 -2.18 4.50
C ALA A 1 -6.60 -1.16 4.52
N GLU A 2 -7.82 -1.49 4.12
CA GLU A 2 -8.97 -0.59 4.32
C GLU A 2 -9.15 -0.28 5.82
N ASP A 3 -9.22 -1.32 6.64
CA ASP A 3 -9.15 -1.22 8.10
C ASP A 3 -8.45 -2.44 8.71
N ILE A 4 -8.04 -2.32 9.98
CA ILE A 4 -7.49 -3.42 10.77
C ILE A 4 -8.17 -3.37 12.14
N GLU A 5 -9.12 -4.27 12.36
CA GLU A 5 -10.00 -4.23 13.53
C GLU A 5 -10.00 -5.56 14.32
N GLY A 6 -10.62 -5.51 15.49
CA GLY A 6 -10.93 -6.69 16.30
C GLY A 6 -9.70 -7.52 16.69
N GLU A 7 -9.83 -8.83 16.50
CA GLU A 7 -8.81 -9.81 16.88
C GLU A 7 -7.51 -9.65 16.09
N ALA A 8 -7.59 -9.24 14.81
CA ALA A 8 -6.42 -9.02 13.97
C ALA A 8 -5.55 -7.89 14.54
N LEU A 9 -6.14 -6.75 14.87
CA LEU A 9 -5.41 -5.63 15.48
C LEU A 9 -4.81 -6.01 16.82
N THR A 10 -5.59 -6.68 17.67
CA THR A 10 -5.15 -7.13 19.00
C THR A 10 -3.93 -8.05 18.88
N THR A 11 -3.96 -8.99 17.93
CA THR A 11 -2.87 -9.93 17.69
C THR A 11 -1.60 -9.22 17.21
N LEU A 12 -1.71 -8.23 16.32
CA LEU A 12 -0.56 -7.43 15.88
C LEU A 12 0.06 -6.65 17.05
N ILE A 13 -0.76 -6.03 17.90
CA ILE A 13 -0.29 -5.28 19.07
C ILE A 13 0.45 -6.20 20.03
N LEU A 14 -0.11 -7.37 20.36
CA LEU A 14 0.51 -8.32 21.26
C LEU A 14 1.86 -8.83 20.73
N ASN A 15 1.95 -9.14 19.43
CA ASN A 15 3.21 -9.59 18.83
C ASN A 15 4.28 -8.50 18.81
N LYS A 16 3.90 -7.25 18.55
CA LYS A 16 4.80 -6.11 18.63
C LYS A 16 5.33 -5.89 20.05
N LEU A 17 4.44 -5.92 21.06
CA LEU A 17 4.81 -5.74 22.47
C LEU A 17 5.73 -6.86 22.98
N ARG A 18 5.54 -8.09 22.49
CA ARG A 18 6.38 -9.25 22.82
C ARG A 18 7.71 -9.28 22.06
N GLY A 19 7.87 -8.44 21.03
CA GLY A 19 9.05 -8.45 20.17
C GLY A 19 9.11 -9.64 19.21
N THR A 20 8.01 -10.37 19.00
CA THR A 20 7.96 -11.52 18.08
C THR A 20 8.24 -11.10 16.65
N PHE A 21 7.59 -10.02 16.19
CA PHE A 21 7.91 -9.36 14.94
C PHE A 21 7.53 -7.89 14.98
N VAL A 22 8.27 -7.08 14.23
CA VAL A 22 8.09 -5.63 14.16
C VAL A 22 7.05 -5.31 13.10
N CYS A 23 5.96 -4.66 13.50
CA CYS A 23 4.89 -4.26 12.58
C CYS A 23 4.28 -2.89 12.91
N VAL A 24 3.65 -2.32 11.90
CA VAL A 24 2.76 -1.16 11.99
C VAL A 24 1.62 -1.35 11.00
N GLY A 25 0.39 -1.10 11.44
CA GLY A 25 -0.79 -1.14 10.59
C GLY A 25 -1.31 0.27 10.37
N VAL A 26 -1.57 0.63 9.12
CA VAL A 26 -2.16 1.93 8.74
C VAL A 26 -3.30 1.71 7.75
N LYS A 27 -4.31 2.59 7.81
CA LYS A 27 -5.40 2.61 6.83
C LYS A 27 -4.86 3.06 5.47
N ALA A 28 -5.39 2.47 4.41
CA ALA A 28 -5.09 2.87 3.05
C ALA A 28 -5.57 4.31 2.82
N PRO A 29 -4.81 5.14 2.07
CA PRO A 29 -5.19 6.51 1.83
C PRO A 29 -6.42 6.59 0.91
N GLY A 30 -7.24 7.61 1.11
CA GLY A 30 -8.43 7.85 0.30
C GLY A 30 -9.58 6.86 0.54
N PHE A 31 -10.59 6.97 -0.32
CA PHE A 31 -11.83 6.19 -0.27
C PHE A 31 -12.27 5.78 -1.69
N GLY A 32 -13.12 4.75 -1.79
CA GLY A 32 -13.66 4.27 -3.08
C GLY A 32 -12.59 3.93 -4.11
N ASP A 33 -12.82 4.27 -5.37
CA ASP A 33 -11.89 3.99 -6.47
C ASP A 33 -10.56 4.74 -6.33
N ARG A 34 -10.56 5.93 -5.72
CA ARG A 34 -9.32 6.66 -5.42
C ARG A 34 -8.41 5.86 -4.50
N ARG A 35 -8.96 5.13 -3.51
CA ARG A 35 -8.15 4.27 -2.63
C ARG A 35 -7.47 3.16 -3.43
N LYS A 36 -8.18 2.54 -4.39
CA LYS A 36 -7.63 1.47 -5.22
C LYS A 36 -6.47 1.99 -6.09
N GLU A 37 -6.65 3.14 -6.72
CA GLU A 37 -5.60 3.77 -7.52
C GLU A 37 -4.40 4.20 -6.68
N MET A 38 -4.62 4.77 -5.48
CA MET A 38 -3.51 5.13 -4.58
C MET A 38 -2.79 3.90 -4.02
N LEU A 39 -3.50 2.81 -3.73
CA LEU A 39 -2.87 1.53 -3.35
C LEU A 39 -2.04 0.97 -4.49
N ARG A 40 -2.50 1.11 -5.74
CA ARG A 40 -1.73 0.75 -6.93
C ARG A 40 -0.48 1.61 -7.07
N ASP A 41 -0.55 2.91 -6.77
CA ASP A 41 0.62 3.79 -6.77
C ASP A 41 1.68 3.29 -5.78
N ILE A 42 1.26 2.96 -4.56
CA ILE A 42 2.15 2.43 -3.52
C ILE A 42 2.75 1.08 -3.95
N ALA A 43 1.93 0.21 -4.54
CA ALA A 43 2.37 -1.09 -5.05
C ALA A 43 3.45 -0.93 -6.14
N VAL A 44 3.22 -0.06 -7.13
CA VAL A 44 4.20 0.24 -8.19
C VAL A 44 5.48 0.86 -7.61
N LEU A 45 5.35 1.81 -6.67
CA LEU A 45 6.50 2.44 -6.00
C LEU A 45 7.36 1.43 -5.23
N THR A 46 6.73 0.45 -4.59
CA THR A 46 7.41 -0.51 -3.69
C THR A 46 7.72 -1.85 -4.34
N GLY A 47 7.25 -2.09 -5.56
CA GLY A 47 7.34 -3.39 -6.24
C GLY A 47 6.42 -4.46 -5.64
N GLY A 48 5.38 -4.06 -4.91
CA GLY A 48 4.40 -4.97 -4.32
C GLY A 48 3.19 -5.19 -5.23
N GLU A 49 2.25 -6.01 -4.74
CA GLU A 49 0.97 -6.25 -5.38
C GLU A 49 -0.18 -5.93 -4.40
N VAL A 50 -1.24 -5.29 -4.91
CA VAL A 50 -2.44 -5.00 -4.10
C VAL A 50 -3.29 -6.26 -4.03
N ILE A 51 -3.39 -6.83 -2.83
CA ILE A 51 -4.24 -7.99 -2.58
C ILE A 51 -5.70 -7.54 -2.53
N SER A 52 -6.48 -7.93 -3.53
CA SER A 52 -7.90 -7.58 -3.66
C SER A 52 -8.71 -8.77 -4.18
N SER A 53 -9.85 -9.03 -3.55
CA SER A 53 -10.79 -10.07 -3.97
C SER A 53 -11.42 -9.78 -5.34
N GLU A 54 -11.47 -8.51 -5.77
CA GLU A 54 -12.00 -8.10 -7.07
C GLU A 54 -11.21 -8.67 -8.25
N ILE A 55 -9.93 -8.98 -8.03
CA ILE A 55 -9.03 -9.59 -9.02
C ILE A 55 -8.71 -11.05 -8.67
N GLY A 56 -9.46 -11.65 -7.75
CA GLY A 56 -9.32 -13.05 -7.37
C GLY A 56 -8.14 -13.36 -6.43
N LEU A 57 -7.55 -12.35 -5.78
CA LEU A 57 -6.48 -12.56 -4.79
C LEU A 57 -7.06 -12.60 -3.37
N GLU A 58 -6.57 -13.53 -2.56
CA GLU A 58 -6.95 -13.66 -1.16
C GLU A 58 -5.73 -13.49 -0.23
N LEU A 59 -5.95 -12.82 0.91
CA LEU A 59 -4.89 -12.57 1.89
C LEU A 59 -4.29 -13.86 2.45
N LYS A 60 -5.10 -14.91 2.60
CA LYS A 60 -4.65 -16.21 3.12
C LYS A 60 -3.66 -16.93 2.20
N ASP A 61 -3.68 -16.62 0.91
CA ASP A 61 -2.85 -17.24 -0.14
C ASP A 61 -1.67 -16.34 -0.55
N THR A 62 -1.51 -15.19 0.11
CA THR A 62 -0.48 -14.20 -0.23
C THR A 62 0.92 -14.70 0.12
N THR A 63 1.87 -14.45 -0.78
CA THR A 63 3.28 -14.85 -0.63
C THR A 63 4.18 -13.65 -0.39
N VAL A 64 5.41 -13.91 0.10
CA VAL A 64 6.43 -12.87 0.34
C VAL A 64 6.81 -12.12 -0.94
N MET A 65 6.65 -12.75 -2.11
CA MET A 65 6.97 -12.12 -3.40
C MET A 65 6.01 -10.99 -3.77
N GLN A 66 4.81 -10.96 -3.17
CA GLN A 66 3.81 -9.92 -3.41
C GLN A 66 3.96 -8.72 -2.46
N LEU A 67 4.84 -8.82 -1.47
CA LEU A 67 5.09 -7.75 -0.51
C LEU A 67 6.05 -6.70 -1.12
N GLY A 68 5.62 -5.44 -1.10
CA GLY A 68 6.46 -4.32 -1.48
C GLY A 68 7.62 -4.09 -0.50
N ARG A 69 8.70 -3.47 -0.99
CA ARG A 69 9.88 -3.11 -0.20
C ARG A 69 10.21 -1.63 -0.34
N ALA A 70 10.78 -1.06 0.72
CA ALA A 70 11.28 0.31 0.74
C ALA A 70 12.46 0.40 1.71
N ARG A 71 13.34 1.39 1.52
CA ARG A 71 14.47 1.62 2.46
C ARG A 71 13.97 2.03 3.85
N GLN A 72 12.94 2.87 3.91
CA GLN A 72 12.40 3.35 5.17
C GLN A 72 10.91 3.64 5.07
N VAL A 73 10.15 3.25 6.09
CA VAL A 73 8.76 3.66 6.28
C VAL A 73 8.66 4.37 7.63
N LYS A 74 8.19 5.62 7.63
CA LYS A 74 7.92 6.41 8.83
C LYS A 74 6.42 6.57 9.00
N VAL A 75 5.93 6.29 10.20
CA VAL A 75 4.52 6.44 10.55
C VAL A 75 4.44 7.33 11.77
N ASP A 76 3.69 8.43 11.67
CA ASP A 76 3.30 9.26 12.79
C ASP A 76 1.76 9.21 12.96
N LYS A 77 1.20 10.08 13.81
CA LYS A 77 -0.23 10.09 14.12
C LYS A 77 -1.10 10.39 12.88
N GLU A 78 -0.59 11.19 11.95
CA GLU A 78 -1.36 11.74 10.84
C GLU A 78 -0.82 11.30 9.47
N ASN A 79 0.46 10.91 9.39
CA ASN A 79 1.15 10.67 8.13
C ASN A 79 1.84 9.31 8.09
N THR A 80 1.93 8.78 6.87
CA THR A 80 2.80 7.65 6.51
C THR A 80 3.69 8.08 5.35
N ILE A 81 5.00 7.94 5.53
CA ILE A 81 6.00 8.34 4.54
C ILE A 81 6.81 7.11 4.16
N ILE A 82 6.80 6.77 2.88
CA ILE A 82 7.56 5.66 2.28
C ILE A 82 8.72 6.28 1.51
N VAL A 83 9.96 5.92 1.88
CA VAL A 83 11.20 6.48 1.31
C VAL A 83 11.95 5.39 0.58
N ASP A 84 12.34 5.69 -0.65
CA ASP A 84 13.07 4.82 -1.58
C ASP A 84 12.43 3.43 -1.70
N GLY A 85 11.24 3.41 -2.31
CA GLY A 85 10.58 2.16 -2.71
C GLY A 85 11.41 1.38 -3.72
N ALA A 86 11.36 0.05 -3.64
CA ALA A 86 12.14 -0.87 -4.47
C ALA A 86 11.43 -1.25 -5.78
N GLY A 87 10.48 -0.44 -6.24
CA GLY A 87 9.76 -0.65 -7.48
C GLY A 87 10.63 -0.47 -8.73
N ASP A 88 10.19 -1.09 -9.83
CA ASP A 88 10.86 -0.95 -11.13
C ASP A 88 10.75 0.50 -11.65
N ALA A 89 11.88 1.06 -12.09
CA ALA A 89 11.95 2.47 -12.48
C ALA A 89 11.09 2.78 -13.72
N ASP A 90 10.96 1.84 -14.65
CA ASP A 90 10.16 2.05 -15.86
C ASP A 90 8.67 1.87 -15.59
N ALA A 91 8.30 0.94 -14.70
CA ALA A 91 6.94 0.84 -14.18
C ALA A 91 6.50 2.13 -13.46
N ILE A 92 7.39 2.72 -12.63
CA ILE A 92 7.12 3.99 -11.95
C ILE A 92 6.93 5.13 -12.95
N LYS A 93 7.84 5.27 -13.94
CA LYS A 93 7.70 6.28 -15.00
C LYS A 93 6.40 6.10 -15.79
N GLY A 94 6.06 4.86 -16.13
CA GLY A 94 4.81 4.52 -16.82
C GLY A 94 3.59 4.92 -16.01
N ARG A 95 3.60 4.67 -14.69
CA ARG A 95 2.52 5.09 -13.81
C ARG A 95 2.38 6.60 -13.70
N VAL A 96 3.49 7.33 -13.59
CA VAL A 96 3.48 8.81 -13.61
C VAL A 96 2.92 9.34 -14.93
N ALA A 97 3.30 8.76 -16.07
CA ALA A 97 2.78 9.16 -17.38
C ALA A 97 1.27 8.92 -17.50
N GLN A 98 0.76 7.78 -17.01
CA GLN A 98 -0.68 7.48 -16.98
C GLN A 98 -1.45 8.54 -16.18
N ILE A 99 -0.98 8.88 -14.98
CA ILE A 99 -1.64 9.88 -14.13
C ILE A 99 -1.64 11.26 -14.80
N ARG A 100 -0.52 11.66 -15.44
CA ARG A 100 -0.44 12.93 -16.19
C ARG A 100 -1.46 12.99 -17.33
N ALA A 101 -1.57 11.92 -18.11
CA ALA A 101 -2.55 11.85 -19.20
C ALA A 101 -4.00 11.92 -18.66
N GLN A 102 -4.28 11.30 -17.51
CA GLN A 102 -5.60 11.38 -16.86
C GLN A 102 -5.94 12.80 -16.40
N ILE A 103 -4.94 13.56 -15.93
CA ILE A 103 -5.12 14.98 -15.56
C ILE A 103 -5.48 15.82 -16.78
N GLU A 104 -4.82 15.61 -17.92
CA GLU A 104 -5.07 16.37 -19.16
C GLU A 104 -6.49 16.21 -19.70
N VAL A 105 -7.12 15.04 -19.49
CA VAL A 105 -8.49 14.78 -19.93
C VAL A 105 -9.54 15.01 -18.83
N SER A 106 -9.11 15.41 -17.64
CA SER A 106 -10.02 15.78 -16.55
C SER A 106 -10.72 17.09 -16.88
N THR A 107 -12.05 17.12 -16.74
CA THR A 107 -12.87 18.33 -16.89
C THR A 107 -13.16 19.02 -15.56
N SER A 108 -12.57 18.55 -14.47
CA SER A 108 -12.67 19.14 -13.14
C SER A 108 -11.28 19.44 -12.61
N ASP A 109 -11.13 20.63 -12.04
CA ASP A 109 -9.94 21.06 -11.28
C ASP A 109 -9.73 20.22 -10.01
#